data_AF-A0A3R6PF16-F1
#
_entry.id   AF-A0A3R6PF16-F1
#
_cell.length_a   1.000
_cell.length_b   1.000
_cell.length_c   1.000
_cell.angle_alpha   90.00
_cell.angle_beta   90.00
_cell.angle_gamma   90.00
#
_symmetry.space_group_name_H-M   'P 1'
#
loop_
_entity.id
_entity.type
_entity.pdbx_description
1 polymer ?
#
loop_
_entity_poly.entity_id
_entity_poly.type
_entity_poly.pdbx_seq_one_letter_code
_entity_poly.pdbx_strand_id
1 'polypeptide(L)'
;MSDNRIIECMERAQYLLGNLMAVKPGEEVLIVVDPQTDERMIQAMAAAALNCGAEYGVYMMPIRGKDKATIFPKSLELGMDACDVFVGMTTASGAAIYNNHLKELINQKKLREVS
;
A
#
# COMPACT_ATOMS: atom_id res chain seq x y z
N MET A 1 13.57 -5.11 26.48
CA MET A 1 12.61 -6.04 25.85
C MET A 1 12.51 -5.62 24.40
N SER A 2 12.90 -6.48 23.47
CA SER A 2 12.65 -6.26 22.04
C SER A 2 11.16 -5.94 21.88
N ASP A 3 10.83 -4.86 21.20
CA ASP A 3 9.44 -4.43 21.05
C ASP A 3 8.67 -5.49 20.25
N ASN A 4 7.96 -6.39 20.93
CA ASN A 4 7.22 -7.51 20.31
C ASN A 4 6.30 -7.05 19.17
N ARG A 5 5.89 -5.78 19.17
CA ARG A 5 5.09 -5.15 18.11
C ARG A 5 5.81 -5.17 16.76
N ILE A 6 7.15 -5.08 16.73
CA ILE A 6 7.92 -5.10 15.47
C ILE A 6 7.85 -6.49 14.83
N ILE A 7 8.00 -7.56 15.62
CA ILE A 7 7.91 -8.95 15.12
C ILE A 7 6.52 -9.18 14.54
N GLU A 8 5.48 -8.74 15.25
CA GLU A 8 4.10 -8.86 14.79
C GLU A 8 3.85 -8.06 13.50
N CYS A 9 4.39 -6.84 13.37
CA CYS A 9 4.30 -6.06 12.13
C CYS A 9 4.91 -6.80 10.93
N MET A 10 6.09 -7.42 11.13
CA MET A 10 6.78 -8.16 10.07
C MET A 10 6.01 -9.42 9.64
N GLU A 11 5.54 -10.22 10.59
CA GLU A 11 4.74 -11.41 10.31
C GLU A 11 3.45 -11.07 9.56
N ARG A 12 2.74 -10.01 10.01
CA ARG A 12 1.53 -9.54 9.35
C ARG A 12 1.80 -9.02 7.94
N ALA A 13 2.83 -8.19 7.75
CA ALA A 13 3.18 -7.67 6.42
C ALA A 13 3.54 -8.81 5.45
N GLN A 14 4.31 -9.80 5.90
CA GLN A 14 4.67 -10.96 5.10
C GLN A 14 3.43 -11.79 4.73
N TYR A 15 2.51 -12.00 5.67
CA TYR A 15 1.26 -12.70 5.40
C TYR A 15 0.39 -11.95 4.39
N LEU A 16 0.27 -10.62 4.52
CA LEU A 16 -0.53 -9.80 3.60
C LEU A 16 0.04 -9.84 2.18
N LEU A 17 1.33 -9.53 2.01
CA LEU A 17 1.93 -9.43 0.67
C LEU A 17 2.25 -10.80 0.06
N GLY A 18 2.86 -11.69 0.83
CA GLY A 18 3.30 -13.00 0.34
C GLY A 18 2.15 -13.98 0.16
N ASN A 19 1.18 -14.02 1.09
CA ASN A 19 0.12 -15.03 1.08
C ASN A 19 -1.18 -14.50 0.48
N LEU A 20 -1.69 -13.35 0.95
CA LEU A 20 -2.99 -12.86 0.50
C LEU A 20 -2.93 -12.20 -0.88
N MET A 21 -1.97 -11.29 -1.07
CA MET A 21 -1.77 -10.61 -2.35
C MET A 21 -0.99 -11.46 -3.36
N ALA A 22 -0.32 -12.51 -2.88
CA ALA A 22 0.49 -13.43 -3.69
C ALA A 22 1.46 -12.66 -4.61
N VAL A 23 2.17 -11.69 -4.03
CA VAL A 23 3.17 -10.89 -4.74
C VAL A 23 4.24 -11.81 -5.32
N LYS A 24 4.60 -11.57 -6.58
CA LYS A 24 5.60 -12.36 -7.32
C LYS A 24 6.89 -11.56 -7.56
N PRO A 25 8.02 -12.25 -7.77
CA PRO A 25 9.24 -11.58 -8.18
C PRO A 25 9.06 -10.76 -9.46
N GLY A 26 9.56 -9.53 -9.45
CA GLY A 26 9.49 -8.58 -10.56
C GLY A 26 8.18 -7.80 -10.68
N GLU A 27 7.21 -8.01 -9.79
CA GLU A 27 6.03 -7.14 -9.69
C GLU A 27 6.36 -5.80 -9.02
N GLU A 28 5.57 -4.77 -9.29
CA GLU A 28 5.69 -3.45 -8.65
C GLU A 28 4.62 -3.26 -7.57
N VAL A 29 5.07 -3.02 -6.33
CA VAL A 29 4.23 -2.78 -5.16
C VAL A 29 4.24 -1.30 -4.77
N LEU A 30 3.10 -0.63 -4.87
CA LEU A 30 2.95 0.76 -4.47
C LEU A 30 2.32 0.86 -3.08
N ILE A 31 3.10 1.35 -2.11
CA ILE A 31 2.68 1.52 -0.72
C ILE A 31 2.32 2.98 -0.48
N VAL A 32 1.06 3.27 -0.19
CA VAL A 32 0.55 4.63 0.02
C VAL A 32 0.26 4.86 1.49
N VAL A 33 0.85 5.91 2.05
CA VAL A 33 0.82 6.21 3.48
C VAL A 33 0.49 7.69 3.70
N ASP A 34 0.13 8.04 4.94
CA ASP A 34 0.04 9.44 5.36
C ASP A 34 0.87 9.67 6.64
N PRO A 35 1.09 10.93 7.06
CA PRO A 35 1.92 11.22 8.23
C PRO A 35 1.47 10.60 9.56
N GLN A 36 0.28 10.00 9.65
CA GLN A 36 -0.16 9.28 10.86
C GLN A 36 0.04 7.77 10.77
N THR A 37 0.46 7.25 9.63
CA THR A 37 0.77 5.84 9.45
C THR A 37 1.98 5.46 10.32
N ASP A 38 1.87 4.35 11.07
CA ASP A 38 2.97 3.84 11.90
C ASP A 38 4.18 3.47 11.04
N GLU A 39 5.31 4.15 11.24
CA GLU A 39 6.54 3.92 10.47
C GLU A 39 7.01 2.47 10.50
N ARG A 40 6.78 1.75 11.59
CA ARG A 40 7.17 0.32 11.69
C ARG A 40 6.39 -0.53 10.71
N MET A 41 5.11 -0.22 10.49
CA MET A 41 4.31 -0.90 9.48
C MET A 41 4.74 -0.55 8.06
N ILE A 42 5.15 0.71 7.82
CA ILE A 42 5.69 1.13 6.51
C ILE A 42 6.93 0.29 6.18
N GLN A 43 7.86 0.21 7.13
CA GLN A 43 9.10 -0.56 6.96
C GLN A 43 8.83 -2.07 6.85
N ALA A 44 7.88 -2.60 7.62
CA ALA A 44 7.49 -4.00 7.53
C ALA A 44 6.90 -4.36 6.15
N MET A 45 6.05 -3.51 5.58
CA MET A 45 5.51 -3.71 4.23
C MET A 45 6.58 -3.63 3.15
N ALA A 46 7.46 -2.63 3.23
CA ALA A 46 8.60 -2.51 2.31
C ALA A 46 9.50 -3.75 2.36
N ALA A 47 9.81 -4.24 3.57
CA ALA A 47 10.61 -5.45 3.76
C ALA A 47 9.89 -6.70 3.21
N ALA A 48 8.57 -6.81 3.41
CA ALA A 48 7.79 -7.93 2.89
C ALA A 48 7.73 -7.93 1.35
N ALA A 49 7.58 -6.75 0.71
CA ALA A 49 7.63 -6.62 -0.74
C ALA A 49 9.00 -7.05 -1.29
N LEU A 50 10.08 -6.55 -0.68
CA LEU A 50 11.45 -6.93 -1.01
C LEU A 50 11.68 -8.45 -0.86
N ASN A 51 11.19 -9.05 0.23
CA ASN A 51 11.30 -10.50 0.45
C ASN A 51 10.55 -11.34 -0.60
N CYS A 52 9.49 -10.79 -1.20
CA CYS A 52 8.78 -11.43 -2.32
C CYS A 52 9.51 -11.26 -3.65
N GLY A 53 10.63 -10.54 -3.70
CA GLY A 53 11.39 -10.22 -4.91
C GLY A 53 10.73 -9.15 -5.78
N ALA A 54 9.83 -8.35 -5.21
CA ALA A 54 9.15 -7.26 -5.91
C ALA A 54 9.93 -5.95 -5.78
N GLU A 55 9.74 -5.06 -6.75
CA GLU A 55 10.09 -3.66 -6.61
C GLU A 55 9.01 -2.96 -5.77
N TYR A 56 9.39 -1.96 -5.00
CA TYR A 56 8.41 -1.20 -4.22
C TYR A 56 8.68 0.30 -4.20
N GLY A 57 7.60 1.07 -4.15
CA GLY A 57 7.64 2.50 -3.93
C GLY A 57 6.78 2.88 -2.73
N VAL A 58 7.27 3.78 -1.87
CA VAL A 58 6.47 4.36 -0.78
C VAL A 58 6.06 5.77 -1.16
N TYR A 59 4.76 6.00 -1.29
CA TYR A 59 4.17 7.30 -1.58
C TYR A 59 3.52 7.85 -0.31
N MET A 60 4.15 8.87 0.29
CA MET A 60 3.58 9.57 1.44
C MET A 60 2.77 10.78 0.97
N MET A 61 1.46 10.76 1.21
CA MET A 61 0.56 11.85 0.87
C MET A 61 0.23 12.71 2.10
N PRO A 62 -0.03 14.02 1.96
CA PRO A 62 -0.44 14.85 3.09
C PRO A 62 -1.81 14.40 3.63
N ILE A 63 -2.07 14.68 4.91
CA ILE A 63 -3.37 14.45 5.52
C ILE A 63 -4.42 15.30 4.81
N ARG A 64 -5.52 14.69 4.38
CA ARG A 64 -6.62 15.36 3.69
C ARG A 64 -7.91 15.32 4.49
N GLY A 65 -8.69 16.38 4.39
CA GLY A 65 -10.06 16.41 4.89
C GLY A 65 -10.99 15.52 4.05
N LYS A 66 -12.21 15.29 4.55
CA LYS A 66 -13.22 14.47 3.88
C LYS A 66 -13.57 14.96 2.46
N ASP A 67 -13.35 16.24 2.19
CA ASP A 67 -13.58 16.90 0.90
C ASP A 67 -12.64 16.41 -0.22
N LYS A 68 -11.47 15.84 0.13
CA LYS A 68 -10.45 15.38 -0.83
C LYS A 68 -10.06 13.92 -0.64
N ALA A 69 -10.84 13.16 0.14
CA ALA A 69 -10.57 11.75 0.42
C ALA A 69 -10.66 10.87 -0.83
N THR A 70 -11.40 11.28 -1.87
CA THR A 70 -11.57 10.52 -3.11
C THR A 70 -10.59 10.91 -4.23
N ILE A 71 -9.76 11.94 -4.02
CA ILE A 71 -8.96 12.56 -5.08
C ILE A 71 -7.48 12.30 -4.85
N PHE A 72 -6.89 11.50 -5.73
CA PHE A 72 -5.45 11.24 -5.73
C PHE A 72 -4.68 12.40 -6.38
N PRO A 73 -3.46 12.72 -5.90
CA PRO A 73 -2.51 13.48 -6.71
C PRO A 73 -2.27 12.76 -8.04
N LYS A 74 -2.15 13.51 -9.14
CA LYS A 74 -1.88 12.95 -10.47
C LYS A 74 -0.67 12.00 -10.51
N SER A 75 0.38 12.29 -9.74
CA SER A 75 1.54 11.41 -9.62
C SER A 75 1.19 10.05 -9.02
N LEU A 76 0.28 10.02 -8.06
CA LEU A 76 -0.17 8.79 -7.42
C LEU A 76 -1.10 8.00 -8.36
N GLU A 77 -1.98 8.67 -9.11
CA GLU A 77 -2.83 8.01 -10.11
C GLU A 77 -1.99 7.30 -11.18
N LEU A 78 -0.96 7.97 -11.70
CA LEU A 78 -0.05 7.37 -12.67
C LEU A 78 0.75 6.20 -12.09
N GLY A 79 1.17 6.29 -10.83
CA GLY A 79 1.82 5.18 -10.14
C GLY A 79 0.87 3.98 -9.95
N MET A 80 -0.38 4.25 -9.60
CA MET A 80 -1.42 3.22 -9.45
C MET A 80 -1.73 2.51 -10.77
N ASP A 81 -1.70 3.23 -11.89
CA ASP A 81 -1.86 2.64 -13.23
C ASP A 81 -0.70 1.73 -13.65
N ALA A 82 0.48 1.96 -13.08
CA ALA A 82 1.71 1.25 -13.43
C ALA A 82 2.01 0.06 -12.52
N CYS A 83 1.49 0.03 -11.29
CA CYS A 83 1.80 -1.00 -10.31
C CYS A 83 0.90 -2.23 -10.41
N ASP A 84 1.39 -3.37 -9.92
CA ASP A 84 0.64 -4.64 -9.89
C ASP A 84 -0.14 -4.82 -8.58
N VAL A 85 0.39 -4.24 -7.49
CA VAL A 85 -0.20 -4.30 -6.15
C VAL A 85 -0.20 -2.92 -5.52
N PHE A 86 -1.35 -2.52 -4.99
CA PHE A 86 -1.55 -1.27 -4.27
C PHE A 86 -1.81 -1.55 -2.79
N VAL A 87 -1.05 -0.91 -1.90
CA VAL A 87 -1.17 -1.04 -0.45
C VAL A 87 -1.59 0.29 0.14
N GLY A 88 -2.85 0.42 0.52
CA GLY A 88 -3.45 1.66 1.01
C GLY A 88 -3.43 1.77 2.54
N MET A 89 -2.37 2.32 3.12
CA MET A 89 -2.22 2.49 4.57
C MET A 89 -2.41 3.94 5.04
N THR A 90 -3.46 4.62 4.60
CA THR A 90 -3.71 6.03 4.96
C THR A 90 -4.65 6.15 6.16
N THR A 91 -4.09 6.14 7.37
CA THR A 91 -4.85 6.14 8.64
C THR A 91 -5.77 7.36 8.78
N ALA A 92 -5.31 8.54 8.38
CA ALA A 92 -6.06 9.78 8.53
C ALA A 92 -6.81 10.20 7.26
N SER A 93 -6.32 9.81 6.08
CA SER A 93 -6.80 10.35 4.79
C SER A 93 -7.83 9.46 4.08
N GLY A 94 -7.93 8.18 4.45
CA GLY A 94 -8.90 7.23 3.89
C GLY A 94 -8.85 7.07 2.36
N ALA A 95 -7.73 7.44 1.73
CA ALA A 95 -7.70 7.78 0.32
C ALA A 95 -7.89 6.55 -0.59
N ALA A 96 -7.36 5.39 -0.18
CA ALA A 96 -7.45 4.15 -0.95
C ALA A 96 -8.91 3.68 -1.18
N ILE A 97 -9.78 3.82 -0.19
CA ILE A 97 -11.09 3.14 -0.17
C ILE A 97 -12.12 3.78 -1.13
N TYR A 98 -11.91 5.04 -1.53
CA TYR A 98 -12.93 5.84 -2.23
C TYR A 98 -12.57 6.26 -3.66
N ASN A 99 -11.46 5.78 -4.22
CA ASN A 99 -11.10 6.10 -5.60
C ASN A 99 -11.85 5.18 -6.59
N ASN A 100 -12.62 5.77 -7.52
CA ASN A 100 -13.38 5.01 -8.52
C ASN A 100 -12.49 4.31 -9.54
N HIS A 101 -11.37 4.95 -9.92
CA HIS A 101 -10.40 4.41 -10.86
C HIS A 101 -9.71 3.15 -10.28
N LEU A 102 -9.35 3.18 -9.00
CA LEU A 102 -8.84 2.00 -8.28
C LEU A 102 -9.82 0.81 -8.39
N LYS A 103 -11.12 1.05 -8.14
CA LYS A 103 -12.16 0.02 -8.26
C LYS A 103 -12.27 -0.53 -9.68
N GLU A 104 -12.14 0.32 -10.70
CA GLU A 104 -12.14 -0.10 -12.10
C GLU A 104 -10.95 -1.01 -12.42
N LEU A 105 -9.75 -0.67 -11.95
CA LEU A 105 -8.53 -1.48 -12.15
C LEU A 105 -8.64 -2.85 -11.47
N ILE A 106 -9.19 -2.90 -10.25
CA ILE A 106 -9.45 -4.15 -9.52
C ILE A 106 -10.48 -5.01 -10.29
N ASN A 107 -11.59 -4.42 -10.74
CA ASN A 107 -12.63 -5.15 -11.49
C ASN A 107 -12.11 -5.70 -12.83
N GLN A 108 -11.18 -4.98 -13.46
CA GLN A 108 -10.48 -5.42 -14.68
C GLN A 108 -9.37 -6.45 -14.39
N LYS A 109 -9.10 -6.78 -13.13
CA LYS A 109 -8.00 -7.66 -12.68
C LYS A 109 -6.61 -7.17 -13.12
N LYS A 110 -6.45 -5.86 -13.29
CA LYS A 110 -5.17 -5.23 -13.62
C LYS A 110 -4.35 -4.87 -12.39
N LEU A 111 -5.02 -4.74 -11.24
CA LEU A 111 -4.42 -4.33 -9.99
C LEU A 111 -5.00 -5.17 -8.84
N ARG A 112 -4.15 -5.55 -7.89
CA ARG A 112 -4.57 -6.11 -6.58
C ARG A 112 -4.40 -5.05 -5.51
N GLU A 113 -5.27 -5.09 -4.50
CA GLU A 113 -5.34 -4.02 -3.51
C GLU A 113 -5.53 -4.57 -2.09
N VAL A 114 -4.90 -3.91 -1.12
CA VAL A 114 -5.09 -4.13 0.31
C VAL A 114 -4.99 -2.81 1.07
N SER A 115 -5.97 -2.52 1.94
CA SER A 115 -6.03 -1.32 2.79
C SER A 115 -6.53 -1.60 4.20
#